data_AF-A0A6G3WTV0-F1
#
_entry.id   AF-A0A6G3WTV0-F1
#
_cell.length_a   1.000
_cell.length_b   1.000
_cell.length_c   1.000
_cell.angle_alpha   90.00
_cell.angle_beta   90.00
_cell.angle_gamma   90.00
#
_symmetry.space_group_name_H-M   'P 1'
#
loop_
_entity.id
_entity.type
_entity.pdbx_description
1 polymer ?
#
loop_
_entity_poly.entity_id
_entity_poly.type
_entity_poly.pdbx_seq_one_letter_code
_entity_poly.pdbx_strand_id
1 'polypeptide(L)'
;AALQPILSGADSLSAALIDGGKAFGFLLLLALAARFGTKLIGKLMNTKDDELLVISFLGVAVFVAGVSEMFGVADAIGAFMVGLMLGSTSSADRILKLVHPLRDAFGAIFFFAFGLS
;
A
#
# COMPACT_ATOMS: atom_id res chain seq x y z
N ALA A 1 14.07 -6.55 -27.71
CA ALA A 1 12.91 -6.64 -26.81
C ALA A 1 11.98 -5.42 -26.89
N ALA A 2 12.49 -4.18 -27.04
CA ALA A 2 11.68 -2.96 -27.00
C ALA A 2 10.70 -2.72 -28.18
N LEU A 3 10.78 -3.47 -29.28
CA LEU A 3 9.95 -3.26 -30.48
C LEU A 3 8.90 -4.36 -30.72
N GLN A 4 8.87 -5.42 -29.91
CA GLN A 4 7.83 -6.45 -29.99
C GLN A 4 6.39 -5.93 -29.81
N PRO A 5 6.11 -4.93 -28.94
CA PRO A 5 4.74 -4.43 -28.73
C PRO A 5 4.14 -3.71 -29.94
N ILE A 6 4.97 -3.23 -30.86
CA ILE A 6 4.58 -2.48 -32.07
C ILE A 6 4.22 -3.43 -33.21
N LEU A 7 4.77 -4.65 -33.22
CA LEU A 7 4.56 -5.64 -34.28
C LEU A 7 3.30 -6.50 -34.08
N SER A 8 2.69 -6.50 -32.89
CA SER A 8 1.54 -7.36 -32.54
C SER A 8 0.21 -6.61 -32.31
N GLY A 9 0.05 -5.41 -32.88
CA GLY A 9 -0.92 -4.34 -32.55
C GLY A 9 -2.38 -4.64 -32.14
N ALA A 10 -2.88 -5.88 -32.18
CA ALA A 10 -4.12 -6.32 -31.55
C ALA A 10 -3.92 -7.01 -30.17
N ASP A 11 -2.82 -7.74 -29.97
CA ASP A 11 -2.50 -8.42 -28.70
C ASP A 11 -1.94 -7.46 -27.65
N SER A 12 -1.21 -6.41 -28.07
CA SER A 12 -0.63 -5.43 -27.14
C SER A 12 -1.67 -4.48 -26.56
N LEU A 13 -2.66 -4.06 -27.36
CA LEU A 13 -3.74 -3.18 -26.89
C LEU A 13 -4.71 -3.93 -25.97
N SER A 14 -5.09 -5.16 -26.33
CA SER A 14 -5.97 -5.99 -25.50
C SER A 14 -5.30 -6.39 -24.18
N ALA A 15 -4.01 -6.75 -24.19
CA ALA A 15 -3.24 -6.98 -22.97
C ALA A 15 -3.14 -5.72 -22.11
N ALA A 16 -2.82 -4.57 -22.70
CA ALA A 16 -2.74 -3.30 -21.97
C ALA A 16 -4.10 -2.89 -21.35
N LEU A 17 -5.21 -3.13 -22.04
CA LEU A 17 -6.55 -2.89 -21.50
C LEU A 17 -6.89 -3.84 -20.34
N ILE A 18 -6.48 -5.10 -20.43
CA ILE A 18 -6.67 -6.08 -19.35
C ILE A 18 -5.85 -5.70 -18.12
N ASP A 19 -4.58 -5.35 -18.29
CA ASP A 19 -3.70 -5.00 -17.17
C ASP A 19 -4.09 -3.67 -16.55
N GLY A 20 -4.41 -2.66 -17.38
CA GLY A 20 -4.99 -1.39 -16.91
C GLY A 20 -6.32 -1.60 -16.19
N GLY A 21 -7.19 -2.47 -16.71
CA GLY A 21 -8.47 -2.84 -16.09
C GLY A 21 -8.29 -3.55 -14.75
N LYS A 22 -7.31 -4.45 -14.62
CA LYS A 22 -6.97 -5.12 -13.35
C LYS A 22 -6.46 -4.12 -12.32
N ALA A 23 -5.52 -3.26 -12.69
CA ALA A 23 -4.98 -2.23 -11.81
C ALA A 23 -6.08 -1.27 -11.34
N PHE A 24 -6.91 -0.78 -12.26
CA PHE A 24 -8.03 0.10 -11.94
C PHE A 24 -9.08 -0.60 -11.07
N GLY A 25 -9.43 -1.86 -11.39
CA GLY A 25 -10.33 -2.67 -10.59
C GLY A 25 -9.80 -2.91 -9.17
N PHE A 26 -8.50 -3.18 -9.04
CA PHE A 26 -7.84 -3.32 -7.75
C PHE A 26 -7.85 -2.01 -6.95
N LEU A 27 -7.60 -0.86 -7.58
CA LEU A 27 -7.70 0.45 -6.93
C LEU A 27 -9.13 0.74 -6.44
N LEU A 28 -10.15 0.42 -7.23
CA LEU A 28 -11.54 0.53 -6.80
C LEU A 28 -11.84 -0.39 -5.62
N LEU A 29 -11.35 -1.64 -5.66
CA LEU A 29 -11.49 -2.58 -4.56
C LEU A 29 -10.78 -2.08 -3.30
N LEU A 30 -9.57 -1.54 -3.41
CA LEU A 30 -8.86 -0.91 -2.30
C LEU A 30 -9.60 0.31 -1.77
N ALA A 31 -10.19 1.14 -2.62
CA ALA A 31 -10.98 2.30 -2.19
C ALA A 31 -12.26 1.88 -1.47
N LEU A 32 -12.94 0.85 -1.97
CA LEU A 32 -14.11 0.26 -1.31
C LEU A 32 -13.71 -0.38 0.02
N ALA A 33 -12.64 -1.18 0.03
CA ALA A 33 -12.07 -1.73 1.26
C ALA A 33 -11.73 -0.61 2.23
N ALA A 34 -11.12 0.49 1.76
CA ALA A 34 -10.78 1.63 2.57
C ALA A 34 -11.99 2.33 3.18
N ARG A 35 -13.11 2.35 2.45
CA ARG A 35 -14.36 2.95 2.92
C ARG A 35 -15.13 2.05 3.89
N PHE A 36 -15.17 0.75 3.66
CA PHE A 36 -16.02 -0.20 4.40
C PHE A 36 -15.27 -1.03 5.45
N GLY A 37 -13.97 -1.25 5.27
CA GLY A 37 -13.11 -2.08 6.10
C GLY A 37 -12.57 -1.37 7.36
N THR A 38 -12.87 -0.09 7.54
CA THR A 38 -12.44 0.71 8.70
C THR A 38 -12.86 0.10 10.03
N LYS A 39 -14.05 -0.53 10.12
CA LYS A 39 -14.47 -1.24 11.34
C LYS A 39 -13.61 -2.47 11.64
N LEU A 40 -13.25 -3.25 10.62
CA LEU A 40 -12.41 -4.44 10.79
C LEU A 40 -10.98 -4.06 11.17
N ILE A 41 -10.40 -3.10 10.46
CA ILE A 41 -9.07 -2.57 10.75
C ILE A 41 -9.06 -1.91 12.14
N GLY A 42 -10.08 -1.11 12.47
CA GLY A 42 -10.20 -0.49 13.79
C GLY A 42 -10.20 -1.52 14.92
N LYS A 43 -10.81 -2.70 14.72
CA LYS A 43 -10.77 -3.80 15.70
C LYS A 43 -9.38 -4.41 15.83
N LEU A 44 -8.68 -4.61 14.70
CA LEU A 44 -7.30 -5.13 14.70
C LEU A 44 -6.31 -4.14 15.37
N MET A 45 -6.55 -2.84 15.22
CA MET A 45 -5.72 -1.77 15.77
C MET A 45 -6.11 -1.37 17.20
N ASN A 46 -7.15 -1.97 17.78
CA ASN A 46 -7.59 -1.67 19.14
C ASN A 46 -6.81 -2.50 20.17
N THR A 47 -5.50 -2.28 20.19
CA THR A 47 -4.57 -2.91 21.14
C THR A 47 -4.09 -1.91 22.18
N LYS A 48 -3.87 -2.39 23.40
CA LYS A 48 -3.39 -1.57 24.52
C LYS A 48 -1.90 -1.26 24.41
N ASP A 49 -1.10 -2.24 23.99
CA ASP A 49 0.36 -2.12 23.91
C ASP A 49 0.81 -1.45 22.60
N ASP A 50 1.77 -0.53 22.70
CA ASP A 50 2.29 0.20 21.54
C ASP A 50 3.10 -0.72 20.63
N GLU A 51 3.81 -1.71 21.17
CA GLU A 51 4.60 -2.68 20.40
C GLU A 51 3.72 -3.50 19.46
N LEU A 52 2.60 -4.02 19.99
CA LEU A 52 1.64 -4.75 19.18
C LEU A 52 0.94 -3.85 18.17
N LEU A 53 0.68 -2.58 18.52
CA LEU A 53 0.12 -1.61 17.59
C LEU A 53 1.07 -1.34 16.42
N VAL A 54 2.36 -1.15 16.69
CA VAL A 54 3.41 -0.99 15.66
C VAL A 54 3.46 -2.19 14.74
N ILE A 55 3.56 -3.40 15.29
CA ILE A 55 3.60 -4.63 14.51
C ILE A 55 2.33 -4.74 13.64
N SER A 56 1.18 -4.39 14.19
CA SER A 56 -0.11 -4.52 13.49
C SER A 56 -0.23 -3.54 12.32
N PHE A 57 0.00 -2.24 12.53
CA PHE A 57 -0.17 -1.27 11.43
C PHE A 57 0.93 -1.44 10.36
N LEU A 58 2.15 -1.76 10.77
CA LEU A 58 3.26 -1.99 9.84
C LEU A 58 3.02 -3.27 9.04
N GLY A 59 2.57 -4.35 9.71
CA GLY A 59 2.23 -5.62 9.07
C GLY A 59 1.13 -5.45 8.03
N VAL A 60 0.06 -4.71 8.34
CA VAL A 60 -1.00 -4.42 7.36
C VAL A 60 -0.48 -3.56 6.21
N ALA A 61 0.33 -2.54 6.49
CA ALA A 61 0.89 -1.68 5.45
C ALA A 61 1.76 -2.46 4.46
N VAL A 62 2.69 -3.30 4.96
CA VAL A 62 3.56 -4.14 4.12
C VAL A 62 2.75 -5.21 3.38
N PHE A 63 1.79 -5.85 4.04
CA PHE A 63 0.93 -6.85 3.41
C PHE A 63 0.15 -6.24 2.23
N VAL A 64 -0.48 -5.09 2.42
CA VAL A 64 -1.24 -4.43 1.34
C VAL A 64 -0.33 -3.88 0.25
N ALA A 65 0.87 -3.39 0.58
CA ALA A 65 1.87 -2.99 -0.40
C ALA A 65 2.27 -4.17 -1.31
N GLY A 66 2.59 -5.33 -0.73
CA GLY A 66 2.94 -6.53 -1.50
C GLY A 66 1.77 -7.09 -2.32
N VAL A 67 0.55 -7.04 -1.78
CA VAL A 67 -0.65 -7.37 -2.56
C VAL A 67 -0.81 -6.39 -3.74
N SER A 68 -0.57 -5.10 -3.54
CA SER A 68 -0.69 -4.08 -4.60
C SER A 68 0.26 -4.33 -5.75
N GLU A 69 1.51 -4.69 -5.44
CA GLU A 69 2.52 -5.06 -6.44
C GLU A 69 2.08 -6.27 -7.27
N MET A 70 1.47 -7.29 -6.65
CA MET A 70 0.94 -8.47 -7.36
C MET A 70 -0.15 -8.12 -8.38
N PHE A 71 -0.88 -7.01 -8.18
CA PHE A 71 -1.89 -6.51 -9.11
C PHE A 71 -1.36 -5.45 -10.09
N GLY A 72 -0.04 -5.23 -10.14
CA GLY A 72 0.59 -4.25 -11.03
C GLY A 72 0.36 -2.80 -10.61
N VAL A 73 -0.02 -2.57 -9.35
CA VAL A 73 -0.18 -1.25 -8.75
C VAL A 73 1.06 -0.92 -7.92
N ALA A 74 1.46 0.35 -7.87
CA ALA A 74 2.58 0.78 -7.05
C ALA A 74 2.34 0.43 -5.56
N ASP A 75 3.32 -0.21 -4.96
CA ASP A 75 3.41 -0.58 -3.54
C ASP A 75 3.04 0.59 -2.60
N ALA A 76 3.56 1.79 -2.90
CA ALA A 76 3.31 3.01 -2.16
C ALA A 76 1.82 3.41 -2.16
N ILE A 77 1.08 3.15 -3.24
CA ILE A 77 -0.35 3.44 -3.30
C ILE A 77 -1.11 2.52 -2.33
N GLY A 78 -0.76 1.23 -2.29
CA GLY A 78 -1.34 0.28 -1.34
C GLY A 78 -1.13 0.70 0.12
N ALA A 79 0.12 1.01 0.47
CA ALA A 79 0.47 1.48 1.81
C ALA A 79 -0.22 2.81 2.17
N PHE A 80 -0.34 3.74 1.21
CA PHE A 80 -1.07 4.99 1.39
C PHE A 80 -2.54 4.77 1.71
N MET A 81 -3.21 3.86 0.99
CA MET A 81 -4.61 3.51 1.25
C MET A 81 -4.82 2.95 2.66
N VAL A 82 -3.90 2.12 3.15
CA VAL A 82 -3.90 1.65 4.54
C VAL A 82 -3.78 2.83 5.52
N GLY A 83 -2.87 3.77 5.25
CA GLY A 83 -2.72 4.98 6.06
C GLY A 83 -4.03 5.78 6.17
N LEU A 84 -4.75 5.96 5.06
CA LEU A 84 -6.06 6.62 5.05
C LEU A 84 -7.10 5.87 5.89
N MET A 85 -7.12 4.53 5.82
CA MET A 85 -8.00 3.70 6.65
C MET A 85 -7.70 3.90 8.13
N LEU A 86 -6.43 3.79 8.50
CA LEU A 86 -5.97 3.91 9.89
C LEU A 86 -6.24 5.29 10.46
N GLY A 87 -6.09 6.35 9.65
CA GLY A 87 -6.38 7.74 10.02
C GLY A 87 -7.84 8.00 10.40
N SER A 88 -8.76 7.11 10.01
CA SER A 88 -10.18 7.19 10.39
C SER A 88 -10.54 6.38 11.65
N THR A 89 -9.58 5.68 12.25
CA THR A 89 -9.79 4.85 13.45
C THR A 89 -9.52 5.63 14.73
N SER A 90 -10.02 5.12 15.87
CA SER A 90 -9.73 5.69 17.20
C SER A 90 -8.24 5.65 17.59
N SER A 91 -7.45 4.78 16.94
CA SER A 91 -6.01 4.63 17.20
C SER A 91 -5.15 5.60 16.37
N ALA A 92 -5.74 6.44 15.51
CA ALA A 92 -5.02 7.29 14.57
C ALA A 92 -3.94 8.16 15.22
N ASP A 93 -4.25 8.86 16.32
CA ASP A 93 -3.30 9.73 17.01
C ASP A 93 -2.11 8.96 17.61
N ARG A 94 -2.37 7.76 18.13
CA ARG A 94 -1.32 6.87 18.65
C ARG A 94 -0.44 6.35 17.52
N ILE A 95 -1.06 5.88 16.43
CA ILE A 95 -0.35 5.41 15.24
C ILE A 95 0.53 6.53 14.69
N LEU A 96 0.03 7.76 14.60
CA LEU A 96 0.81 8.89 14.07
C LEU A 96 2.07 9.15 14.91
N LYS A 97 1.96 9.15 16.24
CA LYS A 97 3.10 9.28 17.15
C LYS A 97 4.14 8.18 16.95
N LEU A 98 3.69 6.95 16.74
CA LEU A 98 4.55 5.79 16.54
C LEU A 98 5.17 5.76 15.13
N VAL A 99 4.48 6.24 14.11
CA VAL A 99 4.97 6.29 12.72
C VAL A 99 6.09 7.30 12.53
N HIS A 100 6.09 8.43 13.24
CA HIS A 100 7.14 9.45 13.10
C HIS A 100 8.58 8.93 13.21
N PRO A 101 8.98 8.24 14.30
CA PRO A 101 10.33 7.71 14.41
C PRO A 101 10.63 6.63 13.35
N LEU A 102 9.65 5.79 12.97
CA LEU A 102 9.84 4.81 11.90
C LEU A 102 10.06 5.49 10.55
N ARG A 103 9.29 6.53 10.22
CA ARG A 103 9.46 7.33 8.99
C ARG A 103 10.86 7.93 8.93
N ASP A 104 11.33 8.50 10.04
CA ASP A 104 12.64 9.15 10.07
C ASP A 104 13.77 8.11 9.91
N ALA A 105 13.65 6.95 10.56
CA ALA A 105 14.60 5.85 10.42
C ALA A 105 14.61 5.24 9.00
N PHE A 106 13.44 4.90 8.45
CA PHE A 106 13.34 4.36 7.08
C PHE A 106 13.75 5.40 6.03
N GLY A 107 13.45 6.68 6.25
CA GLY A 107 13.90 7.77 5.39
C GLY A 107 15.43 7.86 5.35
N ALA A 108 16.10 7.80 6.51
CA ALA A 108 17.56 7.77 6.57
C ALA A 108 18.15 6.56 5.83
N ILE A 109 17.58 5.36 6.04
CA ILE A 109 18.01 4.12 5.36
C ILE A 109 17.80 4.22 3.85
N PHE A 110 16.66 4.75 3.41
CA PHE A 110 16.34 4.97 2.00
C PHE A 110 17.40 5.87 1.37
N PHE A 111 17.66 7.06 1.92
CA PHE A 111 18.64 7.98 1.35
C PHE A 111 20.06 7.41 1.36
N PHE A 112 20.42 6.67 2.41
CA PHE A 112 21.71 5.99 2.49
C PHE A 112 21.87 4.94 1.39
N ALA A 113 20.87 4.06 1.20
CA ALA A 113 20.91 3.03 0.15
C ALA A 113 20.91 3.63 -1.26
N PHE A 114 20.10 4.66 -1.51
CA PHE A 114 20.09 5.37 -2.80
C PHE A 114 21.42 6.06 -3.10
N GLY A 115 22.09 6.63 -2.09
CA GLY A 115 23.40 7.25 -2.27
C GLY A 115 24.53 6.24 -2.54
N LEU A 116 24.34 4.97 -2.19
CA LEU A 116 25.29 3.89 -2.46
C LEU A 116 25.08 3.18 -3.81
N SER A 117 23.90 3.32 -4.42
CA SER A 117 23.48 2.63 -5.65
C SER A 117 23.84 3.43 -6.90
#